data_AF-A0A2T8IL63-F1
#
_entry.id   AF-A0A2T8IL63-F1
#
_cell.length_a   1.000
_cell.length_b   1.000
_cell.length_c   1.000
_cell.angle_alpha   90.00
_cell.angle_beta   90.00
_cell.angle_gamma   90.00
#
_symmetry.space_group_name_H-M   'P 1'
#
loop_
_entity.id
_entity.type
_entity.pdbx_description
1 polymer ?
#
loop_
_entity_poly.entity_id
_entity_poly.type
_entity_poly.pdbx_seq_one_letter_code
_entity_poly.pdbx_strand_id
1 'polypeptide(L)'
;MQANGFLYWVYEDQRYLVSLETATMEFCATELPHCLRDSTFDIGKAKDGATCIVYSDQLNVGVLMHTRDDDGVEKWVLDRVVPLDRELERVLRVGLDYDTVLNHLVADHSDLSVLAVQDGYVYLFSIASVHHDPQTSCWFLSLCLETMRLERLFRRTFDNAVHPHIMAWPPLVGNYGGFALQDAQSLK
;
A
#
# COMPACT_ATOMS: atom_id res chain seq x y z
N MET A 1 7.61 8.32 -5.54
CA MET A 1 6.69 8.54 -4.40
C MET A 1 6.64 10.05 -4.11
N GLN A 2 5.54 10.60 -3.59
CA GLN A 2 5.42 12.04 -3.35
C GLN A 2 4.65 12.33 -2.05
N ALA A 3 5.21 13.20 -1.21
CA ALA A 3 4.53 13.68 -0.01
C ALA A 3 5.01 15.08 0.36
N ASN A 4 4.10 15.91 0.88
CA ASN A 4 4.37 17.24 1.44
C ASN A 4 5.29 18.17 0.62
N GLY A 5 5.16 18.13 -0.71
CA GLY A 5 5.98 18.99 -1.59
C GLY A 5 7.35 18.42 -1.92
N PHE A 6 7.62 17.17 -1.55
CA PHE A 6 8.82 16.44 -1.87
C PHE A 6 8.53 15.28 -2.82
N LEU A 7 9.42 15.08 -3.78
CA LEU A 7 9.51 13.86 -4.57
C LEU A 7 10.54 12.94 -3.93
N TYR A 8 10.21 11.65 -3.84
CA TYR A 8 11.06 10.65 -3.23
C TYR A 8 11.30 9.47 -4.16
N TRP A 9 12.53 8.96 -4.15
CA TRP A 9 12.91 7.72 -4.80
C TRP A 9 14.01 7.02 -4.01
N VAL A 10 14.01 5.69 -4.13
CA VAL A 10 14.99 4.82 -3.49
C VAL A 10 16.23 4.76 -4.39
N TYR A 11 17.41 4.90 -3.80
CA TYR A 11 18.67 4.74 -4.53
C TYR A 11 18.87 3.27 -4.94
N GLU A 12 19.66 3.00 -5.98
CA GLU A 12 19.79 1.65 -6.57
C GLU A 12 20.21 0.57 -5.55
N ASP A 13 21.01 0.94 -4.55
CA ASP A 13 21.47 0.02 -3.51
C ASP A 13 20.50 -0.18 -2.34
N GLN A 14 19.32 0.46 -2.41
CA GLN A 14 18.24 0.42 -1.41
C GLN A 14 18.67 0.86 0.01
N ARG A 15 19.79 1.59 0.14
CA ARG A 15 20.28 2.09 1.43
C ARG A 15 19.89 3.53 1.69
N TYR A 16 19.61 4.29 0.64
CA TYR A 16 19.31 5.71 0.75
C TYR A 16 17.98 6.05 0.11
N LEU A 17 17.26 6.94 0.78
CA LEU A 17 16.10 7.63 0.24
C LEU A 17 16.55 9.02 -0.21
N VAL A 18 16.39 9.29 -1.50
CA VAL A 18 16.66 10.61 -2.06
C VAL A 18 15.34 11.38 -2.11
N SER A 19 15.39 12.62 -1.61
CA SER A 19 14.25 13.54 -1.64
C SER A 19 14.62 14.81 -2.41
N LEU A 20 13.70 15.30 -3.22
CA LEU A 20 13.77 16.59 -3.90
C LEU A 20 12.64 17.48 -3.42
N GLU A 21 13.01 18.61 -2.82
CA GLU A 21 12.04 19.65 -2.48
C GLU A 21 11.59 20.36 -3.75
N THR A 22 10.30 20.28 -4.09
CA THR A 22 9.80 20.81 -5.36
C THR A 22 9.72 22.33 -5.42
N ALA A 23 9.75 23.01 -4.28
CA ALA A 23 9.73 24.47 -4.21
C ALA A 23 11.12 25.09 -4.46
N THR A 24 12.17 24.48 -3.89
CA THR A 24 13.55 24.97 -3.94
C THR A 24 14.41 24.26 -4.98
N MET A 25 13.98 23.08 -5.44
CA MET A 25 14.75 22.16 -6.28
C MET A 25 16.03 21.63 -5.61
N GLU A 26 16.07 21.63 -4.27
CA GLU A 26 17.18 21.08 -3.50
C GLU A 26 17.04 19.58 -3.26
N PHE A 27 18.16 18.86 -3.34
CA PHE A 27 18.23 17.43 -3.08
C PHE A 27 18.78 17.15 -1.68
N CYS A 28 18.22 16.13 -1.04
CA CYS A 28 18.75 15.55 0.19
C CYS A 28 18.77 14.02 0.05
N ALA A 29 19.71 13.37 0.74
CA ALA A 29 19.79 11.92 0.83
C ALA A 29 19.81 11.52 2.31
N THR A 30 18.91 10.62 2.68
CA THR A 30 18.78 10.10 4.05
C THR A 30 18.95 8.59 4.04
N GLU A 31 19.55 8.02 5.09
CA GLU A 31 19.66 6.56 5.19
C GLU A 31 18.28 5.94 5.44
N LEU A 32 17.97 4.88 4.71
CA LEU A 32 16.75 4.10 4.89
C LEU A 32 16.87 3.23 6.15
N PRO A 33 15.84 3.22 7.02
CA PRO A 33 15.75 2.26 8.10
C PRO A 33 15.95 0.82 7.60
N HIS A 34 16.70 0.03 8.37
CA HIS A 34 17.08 -1.33 7.98
C HIS A 34 15.87 -2.25 7.76
N CYS A 35 14.74 -1.98 8.41
CA CYS A 35 13.49 -2.72 8.23
C CYS A 35 12.86 -2.57 6.83
N LEU A 36 13.41 -1.72 5.96
CA LEU A 36 12.87 -1.49 4.60
C LEU A 36 13.64 -2.24 3.49
N ARG A 37 14.78 -2.88 3.79
CA ARG A 37 15.69 -3.43 2.75
C ARG A 37 15.11 -4.61 1.96
N ASP A 38 14.14 -5.32 2.52
CA ASP A 38 13.51 -6.48 1.88
C ASP A 38 11.96 -6.37 1.90
N SER A 39 11.47 -5.15 2.13
CA SER A 39 10.03 -4.86 2.27
C SER A 39 9.55 -3.99 1.12
N THR A 40 8.31 -4.21 0.70
CA THR A 40 7.65 -3.21 -0.15
C THR A 40 7.17 -2.06 0.72
N PHE A 41 7.36 -0.83 0.25
CA PHE A 41 6.95 0.36 0.97
C PHE A 41 6.59 1.49 0.02
N ASP A 42 5.83 2.45 0.54
CA ASP A 42 5.59 3.72 -0.13
C ASP A 42 5.61 4.89 0.86
N ILE A 43 5.80 6.09 0.33
CA ILE A 43 5.84 7.34 1.09
C ILE A 43 4.62 8.17 0.74
N GLY A 44 3.88 8.55 1.79
CA GLY A 44 2.69 9.36 1.64
C GLY A 44 2.40 10.20 2.85
N LYS A 45 1.16 10.69 2.90
CA LYS A 45 0.66 11.51 4.00
C LYS A 45 -0.27 10.69 4.89
N ALA A 46 -0.02 10.75 6.18
CA ALA A 46 -1.00 10.41 7.18
C ALA A 46 -2.16 11.43 7.16
N LYS A 47 -3.28 11.10 7.83
CA LYS A 47 -4.50 11.92 7.83
C LYS A 47 -4.29 13.31 8.44
N ASP A 48 -3.38 13.42 9.41
CA ASP A 48 -2.97 14.68 10.03
C ASP A 48 -2.04 15.52 9.14
N GLY A 49 -1.69 15.01 7.95
CA GLY A 49 -0.78 15.66 7.01
C GLY A 49 0.69 15.33 7.24
N ALA A 50 1.04 14.56 8.26
CA ALA A 50 2.43 14.18 8.51
C ALA A 50 2.96 13.20 7.44
N THR A 51 4.23 13.36 7.05
CA THR A 51 4.90 12.45 6.13
C THR A 51 5.18 11.12 6.83
N CYS A 52 4.82 10.01 6.19
CA CYS A 52 5.09 8.67 6.69
C CYS A 52 5.60 7.75 5.59
N ILE A 53 6.44 6.79 5.99
CA ILE A 53 6.73 5.58 5.21
C ILE A 53 5.83 4.48 5.75
N VAL A 54 5.13 3.77 4.88
CA VAL A 54 4.42 2.55 5.25
C VAL A 54 5.06 1.39 4.51
N TYR A 55 5.37 0.32 5.23
CA TYR A 55 5.98 -0.88 4.68
C TYR A 55 5.19 -2.11 5.07
N SER A 56 5.29 -3.16 4.26
CA SER A 56 4.78 -4.48 4.60
C SER A 56 5.91 -5.41 5.00
N ASP A 57 5.62 -6.25 5.99
CA ASP A 57 6.48 -7.37 6.41
C ASP A 57 5.57 -8.56 6.68
N GLN A 58 5.51 -9.48 5.72
CA GLN A 58 4.57 -10.60 5.68
C GLN A 58 3.11 -10.11 5.74
N LEU A 59 2.39 -10.46 6.81
CA LEU A 59 1.01 -10.04 7.06
C LEU A 59 0.93 -8.86 8.04
N ASN A 60 2.05 -8.16 8.26
CA ASN A 60 2.12 -6.97 9.09
C ASN A 60 2.30 -5.73 8.23
N VAL A 61 1.80 -4.60 8.75
CA VAL A 61 2.09 -3.28 8.21
C VAL A 61 2.78 -2.45 9.28
N GLY A 62 3.95 -1.91 8.94
CA GLY A 62 4.69 -0.98 9.78
C GLY A 62 4.57 0.45 9.25
N VAL A 63 4.54 1.41 10.17
CA VAL A 63 4.48 2.85 9.88
C VAL A 63 5.67 3.54 10.53
N LEU A 64 6.46 4.24 9.72
CA LEU A 64 7.54 5.10 10.16
C LEU A 64 7.11 6.55 9.94
N MET A 65 7.29 7.39 10.95
CA MET A 65 6.98 8.82 10.89
C MET A 65 8.26 9.63 10.67
N HIS A 66 8.17 10.65 9.82
CA HIS A 66 9.24 11.63 9.66
C HIS A 66 9.27 12.55 10.88
N THR A 67 10.41 12.65 11.55
CA THR A 67 10.59 13.46 12.75
C THR A 67 11.91 14.22 12.70
N ARG A 68 12.03 15.26 13.52
CA ARG A 68 13.31 15.93 13.81
C ARG A 68 13.70 15.62 15.24
N ASP A 69 14.97 15.31 15.46
CA ASP A 69 15.51 15.21 16.81
C ASP A 69 15.84 16.59 17.41
N ASP A 70 16.35 16.59 18.64
CA ASP A 70 16.69 17.81 19.38
C ASP A 70 17.78 18.64 18.70
N ASP A 71 18.62 18.00 17.88
CA ASP A 71 19.68 18.63 17.08
C ASP A 71 19.18 19.12 15.70
N GLY A 72 17.90 18.88 15.39
CA GLY A 72 17.26 19.28 14.13
C GLY A 72 17.55 18.33 12.97
N VAL A 73 18.17 17.18 13.21
CA VAL A 73 18.45 16.16 12.19
C VAL A 73 17.16 15.40 11.87
N GLU A 74 16.89 15.27 10.58
CA GLU A 74 15.72 14.55 10.10
C GLU A 74 15.93 13.04 10.18
N LYS A 75 14.97 12.33 10.79
CA LYS A 75 15.02 10.87 10.96
C LYS A 75 13.65 10.23 10.83
N TRP A 76 13.67 8.98 10.39
CA TRP A 76 12.50 8.10 10.35
C TRP A 76 12.42 7.28 11.63
N VAL A 77 11.30 7.38 12.35
CA VAL A 77 11.09 6.68 13.63
C VAL A 77 9.89 5.74 13.51
N LEU A 78 10.03 4.53 14.03
CA LEU A 78 8.94 3.56 14.07
C LEU A 78 7.84 4.07 15.00
N ASP A 79 6.66 4.27 14.43
CA ASP A 79 5.46 4.69 15.15
C ASP A 79 4.64 3.48 15.59
N ARG A 80 4.36 2.55 14.66
CA ARG A 80 3.65 1.31 14.99
C ARG A 80 3.90 0.19 13.99
N VAL A 81 3.67 -1.04 14.45
CA VAL A 81 3.55 -2.24 13.62
C VAL A 81 2.22 -2.90 13.95
N VAL A 82 1.44 -3.21 12.92
CA VAL A 82 0.08 -3.73 13.07
C VAL A 82 -0.02 -5.08 12.34
N PRO A 83 -0.33 -6.17 13.06
CA PRO A 83 -0.66 -7.43 12.43
C PRO A 83 -2.04 -7.34 11.78
N LEU A 84 -2.15 -7.79 10.52
CA LEU A 84 -3.40 -7.73 9.75
C LEU A 84 -4.11 -9.09 9.65
N ASP A 85 -3.63 -10.13 10.33
CA ASP A 85 -4.19 -11.50 10.31
C ASP A 85 -5.71 -11.51 10.54
N ARG A 86 -6.18 -10.84 11.59
CA ARG A 86 -7.61 -10.79 11.95
C ARG A 86 -8.43 -9.98 10.96
N GLU A 87 -7.87 -8.88 10.46
CA GLU A 87 -8.56 -8.00 9.52
C GLU A 87 -8.65 -8.64 8.13
N LEU A 88 -7.59 -9.32 7.68
CA LEU A 88 -7.58 -10.15 6.48
C LEU A 88 -8.61 -11.27 6.59
N GLU A 89 -8.62 -11.99 7.72
CA GLU A 89 -9.63 -13.01 7.97
C GLU A 89 -11.04 -12.42 7.88
N ARG A 90 -11.31 -11.29 8.52
CA ARG A 90 -12.62 -10.62 8.48
C ARG A 90 -13.03 -10.23 7.06
N VAL A 91 -12.11 -9.67 6.28
CA VAL A 91 -12.38 -9.10 4.95
C VAL A 91 -12.48 -10.17 3.87
N LEU A 92 -11.72 -11.26 4.01
CA LEU A 92 -11.68 -12.36 3.05
C LEU A 92 -12.73 -13.45 3.33
N ARG A 93 -13.23 -13.59 4.57
CA ARG A 93 -14.34 -14.49 4.94
C ARG A 93 -15.66 -14.16 4.23
N VAL A 94 -15.87 -12.92 3.80
CA VAL A 94 -17.15 -12.50 3.20
C VAL A 94 -17.19 -12.86 1.71
N GLY A 95 -17.85 -13.98 1.38
CA GLY A 95 -18.17 -14.37 0.00
C GLY A 95 -17.22 -15.37 -0.65
N LEU A 96 -16.39 -16.07 0.13
CA LEU A 96 -15.53 -17.17 -0.34
C LEU A 96 -15.65 -18.38 0.60
N ASP A 97 -15.41 -19.57 0.06
CA ASP A 97 -15.31 -20.79 0.86
C ASP A 97 -14.06 -20.66 1.77
N TYR A 98 -14.28 -20.84 3.07
CA TYR A 98 -13.43 -20.39 4.18
C TYR A 98 -11.96 -20.85 4.11
N ASP A 99 -11.68 -21.90 3.35
CA ASP A 99 -10.56 -22.80 3.58
C ASP A 99 -9.45 -22.69 2.52
N THR A 100 -9.62 -21.85 1.48
CA THR A 100 -8.63 -21.79 0.39
C THR A 100 -7.77 -20.53 0.47
N VAL A 101 -8.34 -19.34 0.52
CA VAL A 101 -7.55 -18.10 0.36
C VAL A 101 -6.69 -17.75 1.58
N LEU A 102 -7.23 -17.79 2.81
CA LEU A 102 -6.43 -17.49 4.00
C LEU A 102 -5.38 -18.58 4.23
N ASN A 103 -5.75 -19.85 4.01
CA ASN A 103 -4.80 -20.95 4.06
C ASN A 103 -3.73 -20.82 2.98
N HIS A 104 -4.03 -20.38 1.75
CA HIS A 104 -3.01 -20.07 0.75
C HIS A 104 -2.12 -18.90 1.17
N LEU A 105 -2.69 -17.82 1.71
CA LEU A 105 -1.87 -16.69 2.15
C LEU A 105 -0.90 -17.08 3.27
N VAL A 106 -1.37 -17.89 4.22
CA VAL A 106 -0.60 -18.34 5.38
C VAL A 106 0.34 -19.50 5.03
N ALA A 107 -0.08 -20.46 4.19
CA ALA A 107 0.69 -21.65 3.84
C ALA A 107 1.69 -21.40 2.72
N ASP A 108 1.37 -20.53 1.75
CA ASP A 108 2.29 -20.15 0.67
C ASP A 108 3.20 -18.97 1.05
N HIS A 109 3.16 -18.54 2.32
CA HIS A 109 3.88 -17.35 2.82
C HIS A 109 3.66 -16.15 1.89
N SER A 110 2.41 -15.95 1.46
CA SER A 110 2.09 -14.87 0.54
C SER A 110 2.15 -13.55 1.29
N ASP A 111 3.11 -12.73 0.90
CA ASP A 111 3.28 -11.41 1.49
C ASP A 111 2.21 -10.44 0.98
N LEU A 112 1.80 -9.52 1.86
CA LEU A 112 1.15 -8.30 1.44
C LEU A 112 2.20 -7.35 0.89
N SER A 113 1.85 -6.63 -0.16
CA SER A 113 2.70 -5.61 -0.74
C SER A 113 2.03 -4.24 -0.72
N VAL A 114 2.79 -3.22 -0.33
CA VAL A 114 2.39 -1.82 -0.37
C VAL A 114 2.45 -1.34 -1.81
N LEU A 115 1.29 -0.90 -2.32
CA LEU A 115 1.16 -0.30 -3.63
C LEU A 115 1.33 1.22 -3.56
N ALA A 116 0.65 1.86 -2.60
CA ALA A 116 0.73 3.29 -2.40
C ALA A 116 0.21 3.73 -1.02
N VAL A 117 0.61 4.92 -0.58
CA VAL A 117 0.10 5.63 0.59
C VAL A 117 -0.46 6.97 0.15
N GLN A 118 -1.77 7.17 0.28
CA GLN A 118 -2.43 8.39 -0.16
C GLN A 118 -3.61 8.76 0.75
N ASP A 119 -3.69 10.03 1.11
CA ASP A 119 -4.81 10.65 1.85
C ASP A 119 -5.21 9.88 3.12
N GLY A 120 -4.21 9.37 3.87
CA GLY A 120 -4.43 8.60 5.10
C GLY A 120 -4.82 7.14 4.90
N TYR A 121 -4.73 6.62 3.68
CA TYR A 121 -4.94 5.21 3.35
C TYR A 121 -3.70 4.58 2.75
N VAL A 122 -3.53 3.29 3.05
CA VAL A 122 -2.55 2.41 2.41
C VAL A 122 -3.29 1.51 1.45
N TYR A 123 -2.84 1.47 0.22
CA TYR A 123 -3.32 0.54 -0.79
C TYR A 123 -2.36 -0.65 -0.81
N LEU A 124 -2.92 -1.83 -0.63
CA LEU A 124 -2.19 -3.09 -0.52
C LEU A 124 -2.65 -4.06 -1.60
N PHE A 125 -1.78 -4.99 -1.98
CA PHE A 125 -2.17 -6.15 -2.74
C PHE A 125 -1.54 -7.43 -2.20
N SER A 126 -2.24 -8.56 -2.32
CA SER A 126 -1.69 -9.86 -1.98
C SER A 126 -0.85 -10.40 -3.14
N ILE A 127 0.36 -10.90 -2.88
CA ILE A 127 1.12 -11.66 -3.88
C ILE A 127 0.79 -13.14 -3.74
N ALA A 128 0.07 -13.71 -4.70
CA ALA A 128 -0.20 -15.15 -4.69
C ALA A 128 1.06 -15.93 -5.12
N SER A 129 1.86 -16.35 -4.14
CA SER A 129 3.07 -17.15 -4.26
C SER A 129 4.34 -16.48 -4.85
N VAL A 130 5.48 -17.04 -4.46
CA VAL A 130 6.86 -16.68 -4.90
C VAL A 130 7.05 -16.83 -6.42
N HIS A 131 6.19 -17.57 -7.11
CA HIS A 131 6.22 -17.77 -8.55
C HIS A 131 5.11 -16.92 -9.16
N HIS A 132 5.35 -15.62 -9.32
CA HIS A 132 4.41 -14.68 -9.93
C HIS A 132 3.92 -15.21 -11.29
N ASP A 133 2.78 -15.89 -11.30
CA ASP A 133 2.02 -16.16 -12.51
C ASP A 133 1.15 -14.91 -12.76
N PRO A 134 1.39 -14.15 -13.85
CA PRO A 134 0.60 -12.97 -14.20
C PRO A 134 -0.91 -13.26 -14.35
N GLN A 135 -1.29 -14.53 -14.53
CA GLN A 135 -2.68 -14.96 -14.63
C GLN A 135 -3.35 -15.18 -13.27
N THR A 136 -2.59 -15.20 -12.18
CA THR A 136 -3.16 -15.35 -10.85
C THR A 136 -3.76 -14.02 -10.38
N SER A 137 -5.02 -14.08 -9.96
CA SER A 137 -5.70 -12.89 -9.44
C SER A 137 -5.24 -12.56 -8.03
N CYS A 138 -4.91 -11.29 -7.80
CA CYS A 138 -4.55 -10.73 -6.50
C CYS A 138 -5.74 -9.98 -5.90
N TRP A 139 -5.84 -9.97 -4.56
CA TRP A 139 -6.74 -9.08 -3.85
C TRP A 139 -6.10 -7.70 -3.72
N PHE A 140 -6.86 -6.66 -4.05
CA PHE A 140 -6.53 -5.28 -3.76
C PHE A 140 -7.33 -4.82 -2.55
N LEU A 141 -6.63 -4.21 -1.61
CA LEU A 141 -7.13 -3.86 -0.28
C LEU A 141 -6.81 -2.41 0.04
N SER A 142 -7.60 -1.79 0.89
CA SER A 142 -7.30 -0.50 1.50
C SER A 142 -7.23 -0.63 3.01
N LEU A 143 -6.24 0.01 3.63
CA LEU A 143 -6.06 0.08 5.08
C LEU A 143 -6.13 1.55 5.50
N CYS A 144 -7.06 1.89 6.39
CA CYS A 144 -7.13 3.23 6.96
C CYS A 144 -6.04 3.40 8.03
N LEU A 145 -5.11 4.35 7.87
CA LEU A 145 -4.00 4.53 8.83
C LEU A 145 -4.45 4.97 10.23
N GLU A 146 -5.59 5.64 10.34
CA GLU A 146 -6.11 6.12 11.64
C GLU A 146 -6.77 4.99 12.43
N THR A 147 -7.58 4.18 11.77
CA THR A 147 -8.40 3.14 12.42
C THR A 147 -7.78 1.75 12.33
N MET A 148 -6.79 1.58 11.45
CA MET A 148 -6.22 0.30 11.05
C MET A 148 -7.26 -0.72 10.58
N ARG A 149 -8.38 -0.21 10.07
CA ARG A 149 -9.43 -1.02 9.48
C ARG A 149 -9.09 -1.32 8.03
N LEU A 150 -9.14 -2.61 7.68
CA LEU A 150 -8.91 -3.10 6.33
C LEU A 150 -10.23 -3.23 5.57
N GLU A 151 -10.21 -2.90 4.29
CA GLU A 151 -11.35 -3.08 3.39
C GLU A 151 -10.91 -3.73 2.08
N ARG A 152 -11.84 -4.44 1.44
CA ARG A 152 -11.63 -5.08 0.15
C ARG A 152 -12.05 -4.14 -0.95
N LEU A 153 -11.18 -3.94 -1.92
CA LEU A 153 -11.49 -3.12 -3.09
C LEU A 153 -12.00 -4.01 -4.22
N PHE A 154 -11.13 -4.83 -4.79
CA PHE A 154 -11.45 -5.71 -5.91
C PHE A 154 -10.42 -6.85 -6.03
N ARG A 155 -10.70 -7.81 -6.93
CA ARG A 155 -9.78 -8.89 -7.29
C ARG A 155 -9.51 -8.85 -8.79
N ARG A 156 -8.24 -8.87 -9.18
CA ARG A 156 -7.79 -8.84 -10.58
C ARG A 156 -6.38 -9.41 -10.68
N THR A 157 -5.99 -9.88 -11.86
CA THR A 157 -4.59 -10.10 -12.22
C THR A 157 -3.75 -8.83 -12.07
N PHE A 158 -2.50 -8.98 -11.63
CA PHE A 158 -1.57 -7.85 -11.47
C PHE A 158 -0.85 -7.58 -12.80
N ASP A 159 -1.16 -6.46 -13.46
CA ASP A 159 -0.57 -6.05 -14.74
C ASP A 159 0.36 -4.83 -14.62
N ASN A 160 0.91 -4.58 -13.42
CA ASN A 160 1.86 -3.50 -13.08
C ASN A 160 1.37 -2.06 -13.32
N ALA A 161 0.11 -1.83 -13.73
CA ALA A 161 -0.38 -0.52 -14.15
C ALA A 161 -1.37 0.12 -13.17
N VAL A 162 -1.38 -0.29 -11.90
CA VAL A 162 -2.33 0.22 -10.90
C VAL A 162 -1.70 1.33 -10.08
N HIS A 163 -2.26 2.53 -10.16
CA HIS A 163 -1.98 3.62 -9.23
C HIS A 163 -3.31 4.14 -8.67
N PRO A 164 -3.50 4.15 -7.34
CA PRO A 164 -4.70 4.74 -6.77
C PRO A 164 -4.73 6.23 -7.11
N HIS A 165 -5.89 6.70 -7.56
CA HIS A 165 -6.11 8.11 -7.82
C HIS A 165 -7.45 8.51 -7.21
N ILE A 166 -7.38 9.37 -6.19
CA ILE A 166 -8.56 9.96 -5.56
C ILE A 166 -8.89 11.25 -6.35
N MET A 167 -9.94 11.21 -7.16
CA MET A 167 -10.55 12.40 -7.76
C MET A 167 -12.04 12.41 -7.48
N ALA A 168 -12.64 13.60 -7.38
CA ALA A 168 -14.04 13.73 -7.71
C ALA A 168 -14.22 13.21 -9.14
N TRP A 169 -15.06 12.19 -9.30
CA TRP A 169 -15.35 11.61 -10.62
C TRP A 169 -15.66 12.74 -11.60
N PRO A 170 -14.96 12.86 -12.74
CA PRO A 170 -15.18 14.00 -13.62
C PRO A 170 -16.62 13.96 -14.14
N PRO A 171 -17.33 15.10 -14.19
CA PRO A 171 -18.66 15.19 -14.80
C PRO A 171 -18.64 14.93 -16.33
N LEU A 172 -17.47 14.67 -16.91
CA LEU A 172 -17.23 14.47 -18.34
C LEU A 172 -17.40 13.02 -18.80
N VAL A 173 -17.57 12.06 -17.89
CA VAL A 173 -18.09 10.73 -18.24
C VAL A 173 -19.56 10.76 -17.86
N GLY A 174 -20.41 11.14 -18.81
CA GLY A 174 -21.86 11.20 -18.62
C GLY A 174 -22.39 9.95 -17.93
N ASN A 175 -23.42 10.12 -17.09
CA ASN A 175 -24.09 9.12 -16.25
C ASN A 175 -24.30 7.73 -16.91
N TYR A 176 -23.24 6.94 -16.99
CA TYR A 176 -23.31 5.50 -17.19
C TYR A 176 -22.68 4.89 -15.96
N GLY A 177 -23.49 4.82 -14.90
CA GLY A 177 -23.21 3.94 -13.77
C GLY A 177 -23.09 2.51 -14.31
N GLY A 178 -21.85 2.05 -14.49
CA GLY A 178 -21.59 0.77 -15.12
C GLY A 178 -20.15 0.61 -15.59
N PHE A 179 -19.17 0.76 -14.69
CA PHE A 179 -17.81 0.24 -14.91
C PHE A 179 -17.54 -1.07 -14.14
N ALA A 180 -18.58 -1.68 -13.57
CA ALA A 180 -18.52 -3.09 -13.22
C ALA A 180 -18.77 -3.88 -14.51
N LEU A 181 -17.72 -4.51 -15.07
CA LEU A 181 -17.93 -5.65 -15.95
C LEU A 181 -18.87 -6.61 -15.20
N GLN A 182 -20.07 -6.80 -15.73
CA GLN A 182 -21.01 -7.82 -15.28
C GLN A 182 -20.48 -9.19 -15.74
N ASP A 183 -19.48 -9.71 -15.03
CA ASP A 183 -19.12 -11.13 -15.12
C ASP A 183 -19.96 -11.96 -14.14
N ALA A 184 -21.27 -11.71 -14.13
CA ALA A 184 -22.26 -12.62 -13.58
C ALA A 184 -22.96 -13.30 -14.75
N GLN A 185 -22.54 -14.52 -15.05
CA GLN A 185 -23.21 -15.41 -15.99
C GLN A 185 -24.70 -15.48 -15.65
N SER A 186 -25.55 -15.14 -16.63
CA SER A 186 -26.98 -15.37 -16.54
C SER A 186 -27.22 -16.88 -16.63
N LEU A 187 -27.47 -17.51 -15.48
CA LEU A 187 -28.07 -18.83 -15.41
C LEU A 187 -29.53 -18.71 -15.89
N LYS A 188 -29.81 -19.33 -17.04
CA LYS A 188 -31.16 -19.81 -17.38
C LYS A 188 -31.30 -21.25 -16.90
#